data_AF-A0A327SZZ2-F1
#
_entry.id   AF-A0A327SZZ2-F1
#
_cell.length_a   1.000
_cell.length_b   1.000
_cell.length_c   1.000
_cell.angle_alpha   90.00
_cell.angle_beta   90.00
_cell.angle_gamma   90.00
#
_symmetry.space_group_name_H-M   'P 1'
#
loop_
_entity.id
_entity.type
_entity.pdbx_description
1 polymer ?
#
loop_
_entity_poly.entity_id
_entity_poly.type
_entity_poly.pdbx_seq_one_letter_code
_entity_poly.pdbx_strand_id
1 'polypeptide(L)'
;MEIIKNIYKLVGIVRHIELLRLEEGARQYLSQLNISFEIVTAKSSALKVKTRQWKCTNGHPAEIPKLISLTQDLFERFVTGVPVTVHPIVYTPAIVDDVEPGWIGDQMLNMGITLKDIHRDTGIDRLSLSSWIDGLEPISQEIKAMFFYYFESIELRKNSIPTHSAFNEPCYN
;
A
#
# COMPACT_ATOMS: atom_id res chain seq x y z
N MET A 1 -15.58 -9.50 -3.63
CA MET A 1 -15.02 -9.05 -2.35
C MET A 1 -16.16 -8.97 -1.36
N GLU A 2 -16.08 -9.66 -0.22
CA GLU A 2 -17.10 -9.55 0.83
C GLU A 2 -16.94 -8.21 1.57
N ILE A 3 -18.06 -7.51 1.81
CA ILE A 3 -18.08 -6.19 2.46
C ILE A 3 -17.85 -6.35 3.97
N ILE A 4 -18.53 -7.33 4.58
CA ILE A 4 -18.34 -7.76 5.96
C ILE A 4 -18.02 -9.25 5.97
N LYS A 5 -16.75 -9.60 6.13
CA LYS A 5 -16.30 -10.98 6.25
C LYS A 5 -16.74 -11.55 7.60
N ASN A 6 -17.22 -12.80 7.59
CA ASN A 6 -17.71 -13.53 8.77
C ASN A 6 -18.94 -12.90 9.46
N ILE A 7 -19.84 -12.26 8.71
CA ILE A 7 -21.07 -11.68 9.26
C ILE A 7 -21.94 -12.69 10.03
N TYR A 8 -21.89 -13.98 9.66
CA TYR A 8 -22.63 -15.06 10.33
C TYR A 8 -22.32 -15.18 11.83
N LYS A 9 -21.16 -14.70 12.30
CA LYS A 9 -20.80 -14.68 13.73
C LYS A 9 -21.72 -13.79 14.56
N LEU A 10 -22.45 -12.89 13.93
CA LEU A 10 -23.42 -12.00 14.58
C LEU A 10 -24.82 -12.63 14.67
N VAL A 11 -25.05 -13.80 14.06
CA VAL A 11 -26.34 -14.50 14.15
C VAL A 11 -26.60 -14.90 15.61
N GLY A 12 -27.78 -14.53 16.11
CA GLY A 12 -28.16 -14.74 17.52
C GLY A 12 -27.75 -13.59 18.45
N ILE A 13 -26.91 -12.66 17.99
CA ILE A 13 -26.59 -11.41 18.69
C ILE A 13 -27.39 -10.25 18.07
N VAL A 14 -27.47 -10.22 16.74
CA VAL A 14 -28.17 -9.21 15.95
C VAL A 14 -29.34 -9.86 15.21
N ARG A 15 -30.48 -9.17 15.12
CA ARG A 15 -31.64 -9.69 14.40
C ARG A 15 -31.35 -9.76 12.90
N HIS A 16 -31.95 -10.72 12.21
CA HIS A 16 -31.70 -10.93 10.78
C HIS A 16 -31.94 -9.67 9.92
N ILE A 17 -33.02 -8.93 10.20
CA ILE A 17 -33.32 -7.67 9.51
C ILE A 17 -32.28 -6.57 9.75
N GLU A 18 -31.64 -6.57 10.92
CA GLU A 18 -30.58 -5.62 11.28
C GLU A 18 -29.25 -5.99 10.63
N LEU A 19 -28.99 -7.28 10.43
CA LEU A 19 -27.82 -7.73 9.65
C LEU A 19 -27.86 -7.21 8.21
N LEU A 20 -29.03 -7.22 7.57
CA LEU A 20 -29.20 -6.67 6.22
C LEU A 20 -28.92 -5.16 6.19
N ARG A 21 -29.38 -4.42 7.21
CA ARG A 21 -29.13 -2.97 7.33
C ARG A 21 -27.66 -2.65 7.63
N LEU A 22 -27.02 -3.47 8.45
CA LEU A 22 -25.59 -3.39 8.74
C LEU A 22 -24.77 -3.59 7.46
N GLU A 23 -25.11 -4.59 6.66
CA GLU A 23 -24.45 -4.86 5.38
C GLU A 23 -24.65 -3.70 4.37
N GLU A 24 -25.84 -3.11 4.32
CA GLU A 24 -26.10 -1.91 3.52
C GLU A 24 -25.22 -0.72 3.95
N GLY A 25 -25.14 -0.45 5.26
CA GLY A 25 -24.27 0.59 5.80
C GLY A 25 -22.80 0.34 5.47
N ALA A 26 -22.34 -0.90 5.58
CA ALA A 26 -20.99 -1.27 5.21
C ALA A 26 -20.73 -1.11 3.70
N ARG A 27 -21.73 -1.32 2.84
CA ARG A 27 -21.63 -1.08 1.40
C ARG A 27 -21.37 0.38 1.07
N GLN A 28 -21.99 1.30 1.82
CA GLN A 28 -21.75 2.74 1.65
C GLN A 28 -20.28 3.06 1.95
N TYR A 29 -19.73 2.55 3.06
CA TYR A 29 -18.31 2.73 3.39
C TYR A 29 -17.37 2.11 2.36
N LEU A 30 -17.72 0.96 1.78
CA LEU A 30 -16.94 0.39 0.70
C LEU A 30 -16.96 1.30 -0.53
N SER A 31 -18.13 1.79 -0.94
CA SER A 31 -18.24 2.62 -2.15
C SER A 31 -17.57 4.00 -2.02
N GLN A 32 -17.63 4.61 -0.84
CA GLN A 32 -17.16 5.99 -0.63
C GLN A 32 -15.71 6.06 -0.16
N LEU A 33 -15.30 5.14 0.71
CA LEU A 33 -14.01 5.20 1.40
C LEU A 33 -13.13 3.97 1.15
N ASN A 34 -13.61 3.02 0.33
CA ASN A 34 -12.98 1.74 0.07
C ASN A 34 -12.63 0.97 1.36
N ILE A 35 -13.57 0.97 2.32
CA ILE A 35 -13.43 0.29 3.62
C ILE A 35 -14.18 -1.04 3.60
N SER A 36 -13.57 -2.06 4.21
CA SER A 36 -14.16 -3.38 4.43
C SER A 36 -14.00 -3.80 5.89
N PHE A 37 -14.86 -4.72 6.33
CA PHE A 37 -14.92 -5.16 7.72
C PHE A 37 -14.75 -6.68 7.83
N GLU A 38 -14.17 -7.15 8.93
CA GLU A 38 -14.05 -8.57 9.26
C GLU A 38 -14.42 -8.77 10.73
N ILE A 39 -15.40 -9.65 10.98
CA ILE A 39 -15.76 -10.04 12.34
C ILE A 39 -14.74 -11.06 12.83
N VAL A 40 -13.83 -10.60 13.70
CA VAL A 40 -12.81 -11.45 14.31
C VAL A 40 -13.47 -12.35 15.36
N THR A 41 -14.21 -11.74 16.29
CA THR A 41 -14.88 -12.42 17.39
C THR A 41 -16.19 -11.72 17.71
N ALA A 42 -17.26 -12.47 17.92
CA ALA A 42 -18.52 -11.96 18.43
C ALA A 42 -18.94 -12.81 19.64
N LYS A 43 -18.97 -12.20 20.82
CA LYS A 43 -19.40 -12.82 22.09
C LYS A 43 -20.33 -11.85 22.80
N SER A 44 -21.10 -12.35 23.76
CA SER A 44 -21.94 -11.51 24.62
C SER A 44 -21.16 -10.46 25.42
N SER A 45 -19.86 -10.65 25.64
CA SER A 45 -19.02 -9.72 26.40
C SER A 45 -18.21 -8.73 25.55
N ALA A 46 -17.97 -9.04 24.27
CA ALA A 46 -17.20 -8.17 23.38
C ALA A 46 -17.39 -8.54 21.90
N LEU A 47 -17.47 -7.51 21.06
CA LEU A 47 -17.38 -7.62 19.61
C LEU A 47 -16.02 -7.09 19.16
N LYS A 48 -15.25 -7.90 18.43
CA LYS A 48 -13.99 -7.49 17.81
C LYS A 48 -14.15 -7.41 16.30
N VAL A 49 -14.00 -6.21 15.76
CA VAL A 49 -14.09 -5.93 14.32
C VAL A 49 -12.72 -5.49 13.83
N LYS A 50 -12.26 -6.10 12.75
CA LYS A 50 -11.10 -5.63 12.00
C LYS A 50 -11.61 -4.80 10.84
N THR A 51 -11.11 -3.58 10.74
CA THR A 51 -11.51 -2.62 9.71
C THR A 51 -10.32 -2.37 8.81
N ARG A 52 -10.47 -2.59 7.51
CA ARG A 52 -9.40 -2.38 6.54
C ARG A 52 -9.84 -1.33 5.53
N GLN A 53 -9.02 -0.29 5.38
CA GLN A 53 -9.12 0.62 4.26
C GLN A 53 -8.21 0.14 3.13
N TRP A 54 -8.73 0.18 1.91
CA TRP A 54 -7.99 -0.10 0.68
C TRP A 54 -7.60 1.21 0.00
N LYS A 55 -6.88 1.12 -1.14
CA LYS A 55 -6.48 2.30 -1.92
C LYS A 55 -7.71 3.14 -2.26
N CYS A 56 -7.74 4.38 -1.78
CA CYS A 56 -8.81 5.33 -2.12
C CYS A 56 -8.72 5.69 -3.60
N THR A 57 -9.86 5.73 -4.30
CA THR A 57 -9.90 6.20 -5.69
C THR A 57 -9.64 7.70 -5.76
N ASN A 58 -10.15 8.46 -4.79
CA ASN A 58 -9.98 9.90 -4.65
C ASN A 58 -9.78 10.23 -3.16
N GLY A 59 -8.74 11.00 -2.82
CA GLY A 59 -8.48 11.47 -1.46
C GLY A 59 -7.42 10.70 -0.68
N HIS A 60 -7.10 11.21 0.51
CA HIS A 60 -6.08 10.64 1.39
C HIS A 60 -6.63 9.45 2.19
N PRO A 61 -5.77 8.49 2.58
CA PRO A 61 -6.14 7.46 3.56
C PRO A 61 -6.67 8.11 4.85
N ALA A 62 -7.65 7.47 5.47
CA ALA A 62 -8.21 7.92 6.73
C ALA A 62 -7.24 7.63 7.87
N GLU A 63 -7.16 8.54 8.84
CA GLU A 63 -6.38 8.30 10.05
C GLU A 63 -7.01 7.19 10.91
N ILE A 64 -6.18 6.55 11.73
CA ILE A 64 -6.58 5.48 12.65
C ILE A 64 -7.80 5.87 13.51
N PRO A 65 -7.85 7.04 14.17
CA PRO A 65 -9.00 7.43 14.99
C PRO A 65 -10.30 7.52 14.18
N LYS A 66 -10.21 7.96 12.93
CA LYS A 66 -11.37 8.06 12.04
C LYS A 66 -11.90 6.67 11.68
N LEU A 67 -11.03 5.71 11.35
CA LEU A 67 -11.46 4.33 11.07
C LEU A 67 -12.12 3.67 12.28
N ILE A 68 -11.60 3.93 13.49
CA ILE A 68 -12.19 3.43 14.73
C ILE A 68 -13.60 4.01 14.91
N SER A 69 -13.75 5.33 14.85
CA SER A 69 -15.04 6.01 15.00
C SER A 69 -16.06 5.54 13.97
N LEU A 70 -15.71 5.46 12.68
CA LEU A 70 -16.64 5.00 11.63
C LEU A 70 -17.11 3.56 11.87
N THR A 71 -16.21 2.70 12.37
CA THR A 71 -16.55 1.30 12.67
C THR A 71 -17.47 1.22 13.88
N GLN A 72 -17.16 1.94 14.96
CA GLN A 72 -18.02 1.99 16.15
C GLN A 72 -19.40 2.53 15.79
N ASP A 73 -19.46 3.67 15.08
CA ASP A 73 -20.71 4.28 14.63
C ASP A 73 -21.58 3.33 13.80
N LEU A 74 -20.97 2.47 12.99
CA LEU A 74 -21.69 1.48 12.20
C LEU A 74 -22.23 0.34 13.05
N PHE A 75 -21.38 -0.27 13.89
CA PHE A 75 -21.71 -1.52 14.59
C PHE A 75 -22.51 -1.31 15.88
N GLU A 76 -22.26 -0.24 16.63
CA GLU A 76 -22.95 0.04 17.91
C GLU A 76 -24.44 0.34 17.73
N ARG A 77 -24.85 0.76 16.52
CA ARG A 77 -26.28 0.94 16.16
C ARG A 77 -27.07 -0.37 16.18
N PHE A 78 -26.39 -1.50 15.97
CA PHE A 78 -27.04 -2.81 15.83
C PHE A 78 -26.71 -3.77 16.96
N VAL A 79 -25.62 -3.53 17.69
CA VAL A 79 -25.15 -4.38 18.78
C VAL A 79 -25.25 -3.61 20.09
N THR A 80 -26.30 -3.87 20.86
CA THR A 80 -26.55 -3.18 22.13
C THR A 80 -25.92 -3.93 23.31
N GLY A 81 -25.34 -3.19 24.25
CA GLY A 81 -24.80 -3.76 25.50
C GLY A 81 -23.52 -4.56 25.35
N VAL A 82 -22.90 -4.60 24.16
CA VAL A 82 -21.62 -5.28 23.92
C VAL A 82 -20.61 -4.25 23.42
N PRO A 83 -19.46 -4.07 24.09
CA PRO A 83 -18.44 -3.14 23.63
C PRO A 83 -17.84 -3.57 22.29
N VAL A 84 -17.70 -2.62 21.36
CA VAL A 84 -17.09 -2.81 20.05
C VAL A 84 -15.62 -2.41 20.08
N THR A 85 -14.74 -3.39 20.02
CA THR A 85 -13.28 -3.19 19.88
C THR A 85 -12.90 -3.24 18.41
N VAL A 86 -12.22 -2.19 17.94
CA VAL A 86 -11.82 -2.05 16.54
C VAL A 86 -10.33 -2.28 16.37
N HIS A 87 -9.96 -3.10 15.36
CA HIS A 87 -8.60 -3.30 14.89
C HIS A 87 -8.45 -2.64 13.50
N PRO A 88 -8.06 -1.36 13.44
CA PRO A 88 -7.95 -0.64 12.18
C PRO A 88 -6.67 -1.00 11.41
N ILE A 89 -6.80 -1.12 10.09
CA ILE A 89 -5.71 -1.30 9.14
C ILE A 89 -5.89 -0.21 8.07
N VAL A 90 -5.02 0.79 8.13
CA VAL A 90 -4.98 1.90 7.19
C VAL A 90 -4.32 1.44 5.90
N TYR A 91 -4.73 2.01 4.76
CA TYR A 91 -3.99 1.85 3.52
C TYR A 91 -2.65 2.57 3.61
N THR A 92 -1.57 1.84 3.41
CA THR A 92 -0.23 2.40 3.25
C THR A 92 0.15 2.23 1.77
N PRO A 93 0.42 3.31 1.03
CA PRO A 93 0.91 3.18 -0.34
C PRO A 93 2.22 2.39 -0.34
N ALA A 94 2.45 1.62 -1.41
CA ALA A 94 3.75 1.00 -1.58
C ALA A 94 4.79 2.10 -1.79
N ILE A 95 6.01 1.96 -1.29
CA ILE A 95 7.07 2.96 -1.50
C ILE A 95 7.31 3.20 -3.00
N VAL A 96 7.09 2.16 -3.80
CA VAL A 96 7.21 2.21 -5.26
C VAL A 96 6.05 2.95 -5.94
N ASP A 97 4.93 3.25 -5.26
CA ASP A 97 3.81 3.99 -5.84
C ASP A 97 4.25 5.40 -6.30
N ASP A 98 5.22 6.00 -5.60
CA ASP A 98 5.78 7.33 -5.87
C ASP A 98 6.82 7.35 -7.00
N VAL A 99 7.18 6.17 -7.54
CA VAL A 99 8.10 6.06 -8.68
C VAL A 99 7.34 6.46 -9.94
N GLU A 100 7.66 7.64 -10.43
CA GLU A 100 7.13 8.23 -11.67
C GLU A 100 8.30 8.68 -12.57
N PRO A 101 8.08 8.96 -13.86
CA PRO A 101 9.15 9.37 -14.78
C PRO A 101 10.03 10.52 -14.23
N GLY A 102 9.40 11.52 -13.61
CA GLY A 102 10.13 12.64 -12.96
C GLY A 102 11.01 12.18 -11.80
N TRP A 103 10.52 11.28 -10.94
CA TRP A 103 11.30 10.71 -9.85
C TRP A 103 12.51 9.92 -10.38
N ILE A 104 12.31 9.13 -11.44
CA ILE A 104 13.40 8.36 -12.08
C ILE A 104 14.47 9.31 -12.62
N GLY A 105 14.07 10.37 -13.32
CA GLY A 105 14.97 11.40 -13.83
C GLY A 105 15.78 12.09 -12.73
N ASP A 106 15.13 12.44 -11.62
CA ASP A 106 15.79 13.04 -10.46
C ASP A 106 16.81 12.09 -9.83
N GLN A 107 16.48 10.80 -9.66
CA GLN A 107 17.42 9.79 -9.18
C GLN A 107 18.63 9.63 -10.12
N MET A 108 18.38 9.57 -11.43
CA MET A 108 19.45 9.49 -12.44
C MET A 108 20.40 10.69 -12.35
N LEU A 109 19.85 11.91 -12.26
CA LEU A 109 20.62 13.14 -12.14
C LEU A 109 21.43 13.17 -10.84
N ASN A 110 20.78 12.91 -9.70
CA ASN A 110 21.40 12.96 -8.38
C ASN A 110 22.52 11.93 -8.22
N MET A 111 22.35 10.75 -8.82
CA MET A 111 23.31 9.66 -8.69
C MET A 111 24.37 9.62 -9.79
N GLY A 112 24.23 10.46 -10.84
CA GLY A 112 25.08 10.47 -12.02
C GLY A 112 24.93 9.22 -12.90
N ILE A 113 23.73 8.62 -12.92
CA ILE A 113 23.43 7.39 -13.65
C ILE A 113 22.84 7.74 -15.02
N THR A 114 23.39 7.16 -16.07
CA THR A 114 22.87 7.33 -17.42
C THR A 114 21.95 6.18 -17.82
N LEU A 115 21.09 6.39 -18.82
CA LEU A 115 20.27 5.31 -19.40
C LEU A 115 21.13 4.13 -19.87
N LYS A 116 22.34 4.41 -20.37
CA LYS A 116 23.31 3.38 -20.79
C LYS A 116 23.75 2.51 -19.60
N ASP A 117 23.91 3.08 -18.41
CA ASP A 117 24.25 2.33 -17.21
C ASP A 117 23.10 1.39 -16.80
N ILE A 118 21.87 1.91 -16.79
CA ILE A 118 20.68 1.10 -16.46
C ILE A 118 20.54 -0.06 -17.44
N HIS A 119 20.68 0.20 -18.74
CA HIS A 119 20.65 -0.84 -19.77
C HIS A 119 21.75 -1.90 -19.57
N ARG A 120 22.99 -1.47 -19.27
CA ARG A 120 24.11 -2.39 -19.02
C ARG A 120 23.84 -3.28 -17.81
N ASP A 121 23.31 -2.69 -16.74
CA ASP A 121 23.17 -3.37 -15.45
C ASP A 121 21.93 -4.27 -15.39
N THR A 122 20.86 -3.93 -16.12
CA THR A 122 19.57 -4.64 -16.09
C THR A 122 19.31 -5.49 -17.33
N GLY A 123 19.98 -5.22 -18.45
CA GLY A 123 19.72 -5.87 -19.75
C GLY A 123 18.41 -5.43 -20.43
N ILE A 124 17.67 -4.49 -19.85
CA ILE A 124 16.40 -3.98 -20.41
C ILE A 124 16.69 -3.15 -21.66
N ASP A 125 15.89 -3.31 -22.71
CA ASP A 125 16.05 -2.57 -23.95
C ASP A 125 16.03 -1.04 -23.75
N ARG A 126 16.86 -0.34 -24.52
CA ARG A 126 17.02 1.11 -24.40
C ARG A 126 15.77 1.88 -24.79
N LEU A 127 14.98 1.39 -25.76
CA LEU A 127 13.75 2.06 -26.18
C LEU A 127 12.72 1.98 -25.06
N SER A 128 12.55 0.81 -24.43
CA SER A 128 11.66 0.67 -23.27
C SER A 128 12.07 1.56 -22.11
N LEU A 129 13.36 1.58 -21.77
CA LEU A 129 13.87 2.47 -20.71
C LEU A 129 13.60 3.95 -21.03
N SER A 130 13.86 4.38 -22.27
CA SER A 130 13.57 5.76 -22.70
C SER A 130 12.08 6.06 -22.59
N SER A 131 11.22 5.18 -23.11
CA SER A 131 9.77 5.37 -23.08
C SER A 131 9.23 5.53 -21.65
N TRP A 132 9.78 4.79 -20.68
CA TRP A 132 9.38 4.96 -19.27
C TRP A 132 9.95 6.23 -18.63
N ILE A 133 11.22 6.55 -18.89
CA ILE A 133 11.90 7.75 -18.35
C ILE A 133 11.28 9.03 -18.91
N ASP A 134 10.91 9.03 -20.18
CA ASP A 134 10.28 10.16 -20.87
C ASP A 134 8.76 10.24 -20.60
N GLY A 135 8.19 9.25 -19.90
CA GLY A 135 6.76 9.16 -19.60
C GLY A 135 5.87 8.91 -20.82
N LEU A 136 6.44 8.39 -21.91
CA LEU A 136 5.72 8.03 -23.13
C LEU A 136 4.89 6.75 -22.96
N GLU A 137 5.34 5.85 -22.08
CA GLU A 137 4.61 4.64 -21.71
C GLU A 137 4.30 4.61 -20.21
N PRO A 138 3.11 4.11 -19.82
CA PRO A 138 2.77 3.95 -18.41
C PRO A 138 3.69 2.91 -17.75
N ILE A 139 4.16 3.24 -16.55
CA ILE A 139 5.06 2.39 -15.78
C ILE A 139 4.23 1.43 -14.92
N SER A 140 4.36 0.12 -15.16
CA SER A 140 3.72 -0.89 -14.31
C SER A 140 4.35 -0.95 -12.91
N GLN A 141 3.65 -1.53 -11.94
CA GLN A 141 4.17 -1.67 -10.56
C GLN A 141 5.49 -2.46 -10.50
N GLU A 142 5.64 -3.46 -11.35
CA GLU A 142 6.86 -4.26 -11.47
C GLU A 142 8.03 -3.41 -11.97
N ILE A 143 7.78 -2.53 -12.95
CA ILE A 143 8.80 -1.63 -13.50
C ILE A 143 9.14 -0.53 -12.48
N LYS A 144 8.15 0.02 -11.77
CA LYS A 144 8.37 0.95 -10.65
C LYS A 144 9.28 0.34 -9.59
N ALA A 145 9.00 -0.91 -9.20
CA ALA A 145 9.82 -1.65 -8.25
C ALA A 145 11.24 -1.90 -8.80
N MET A 146 11.38 -2.23 -10.08
CA MET A 146 12.67 -2.40 -10.74
C MET A 146 13.52 -1.14 -10.62
N PHE A 147 12.99 0.04 -10.98
CA PHE A 147 13.72 1.30 -10.85
C PHE A 147 14.06 1.63 -9.40
N PHE A 148 13.07 1.51 -8.50
CA PHE A 148 13.28 1.78 -7.07
C PHE A 148 14.44 0.98 -6.50
N TYR A 149 14.39 -0.35 -6.63
CA TYR A 149 15.40 -1.23 -6.07
C TYR A 149 16.74 -1.14 -6.83
N TYR A 150 16.72 -0.79 -8.11
CA TYR A 150 17.95 -0.52 -8.86
C TYR A 150 18.73 0.66 -8.25
N PHE A 151 18.06 1.80 -8.02
CA PHE A 151 18.70 2.98 -7.41
C PHE A 151 19.14 2.70 -5.97
N GLU A 152 18.28 2.10 -5.13
CA GLU A 152 18.64 1.68 -3.77
C GLU A 152 19.89 0.78 -3.76
N SER A 153 19.98 -0.18 -4.69
CA SER A 153 21.14 -1.06 -4.77
C SER A 153 22.44 -0.32 -5.05
N ILE A 154 22.38 0.77 -5.83
CA ILE A 154 23.55 1.61 -6.13
C ILE A 154 23.93 2.44 -4.92
N GLU A 155 22.96 3.00 -4.22
CA GLU A 155 23.19 3.77 -2.99
C GLU A 155 23.84 2.90 -1.91
N LEU A 156 23.31 1.70 -1.69
CA LEU A 156 23.89 0.73 -0.77
C LEU A 156 25.33 0.37 -1.15
N ARG A 157 25.61 0.17 -2.45
CA ARG A 157 26.99 -0.06 -2.92
C ARG A 157 27.91 1.11 -2.60
N LYS A 158 27.49 2.35 -2.88
CA LYS A 158 28.26 3.57 -2.56
C LYS A 158 28.57 3.67 -1.06
N ASN A 159 27.61 3.35 -0.20
CA ASN A 159 27.77 3.42 1.25
C ASN A 159 28.58 2.24 1.84
N SER A 160 28.67 1.13 1.11
CA SER A 160 29.41 -0.07 1.55
C SER A 160 30.91 -0.08 1.19
N ILE A 161 31.37 0.85 0.34
CA ILE A 161 32.79 0.98 0.00
C ILE A 161 33.46 1.83 1.09
N PRO A 162 34.33 1.27 1.95
CA PRO A 162 35.16 2.09 2.81
C PRO A 162 36.10 2.91 1.91
N THR A 163 36.25 4.20 2.20
CA THR A 163 37.25 5.07 1.58
C THR A 163 38.65 4.57 1.92
N HIS A 164 39.11 3.54 1.22
CA HIS A 164 40.50 3.13 1.21
C HIS A 164 41.15 3.56 -0.10
N SER A 165 42.25 4.27 0.10
CA SER A 165 43.16 4.85 -0.87
C SER A 165 43.47 3.96 -2.07
N ALA A 166 43.61 4.63 -3.21
CA ALA A 166 44.20 4.16 -4.46
C ALA A 166 45.19 2.99 -4.30
N PHE A 167 44.79 1.83 -4.82
CA PHE A 167 45.74 0.86 -5.33
C PHE A 167 45.73 0.99 -6.86
N ASN A 168 46.68 1.78 -7.36
CA ASN A 168 47.12 1.70 -8.75
C ASN A 168 47.84 0.37 -8.91
N GLU A 169 47.15 -0.66 -9.36
CA GLU A 169 47.83 -1.77 -10.05
C GLU A 169 47.88 -1.43 -11.55
N PRO A 170 49.07 -1.36 -12.16
CA PRO A 170 49.16 -1.20 -13.60
C PRO A 170 48.60 -2.46 -14.26
N CYS A 171 47.64 -2.29 -15.17
CA CYS A 171 47.32 -3.33 -16.14
C CYS A 171 48.59 -3.59 -16.95
N TYR A 172 49.30 -4.67 -16.63
CA TYR A 172 50.47 -5.10 -17.40
C TYR A 172 50.02 -5.68 -18.75
N ASN A 173 50.52 -5.02 -19.81
CA ASN A 173 50.72 -5.39 -21.22
C ASN A 173 49.64 -6.21 -21.95
#